data_AF-A0A1M6SLE4-F1
#
_entry.id   AF-A0A1M6SLE4-F1
#
_cell.length_a   1.000
_cell.length_b   1.000
_cell.length_c   1.000
_cell.angle_alpha   90.00
_cell.angle_beta   90.00
_cell.angle_gamma   90.00
#
_symmetry.space_group_name_H-M   'P 1'
#
loop_
_entity.id
_entity.type
_entity.pdbx_description
1 polymer ?
#
loop_
_entity_poly.entity_id
_entity_poly.type
_entity_poly.pdbx_seq_one_letter_code
_entity_poly.pdbx_strand_id
1 'polypeptide(L)'
;METIFIERLGMLLLGDFPPGTKEFLELPHDQYEQARSFVEQHRPLVQQDDLFARQWGWKLYHRLKQCVSEIRARRRAFDRLPNRLARQIAEVFEEYEQLHRLHRADLLQSLMLLQACQLYVPWKRALQFFYRVKAFDTLRPEDRKPYIRASRVFPSLELRLVRYVAKTLAKLPPRALPPVLVQWALVHLQETLPRLPEEELWPRYHLACIWLRQGRTAEARPLLAPVLRAHRKKSWIWEKVAQSNLPDRPLHALTAWTQALRCARHEHPVVRFRLHVTLARLLAQQKRYDEAASQLQAARMLEGDVRHPGSVYAQLVESSWFQERAEHSNLPGEPSLQIDPDVLLSEHLSVQESLGIVVHHDLKRHRTFIRLTPTRTCTASHEAFPQVVELALGTPVWLKRQGRRVLALEVRSEEQLPELVRSFQGRYQPVKGKGFAFVRMETGERIFIPPAIAGQLKLRSGARVQGIAERTMDLKKRRLSWSALTVEPLS
;
A
#
# COMPACT_ATOMS: atom_id res chain seq x y z
N MET A 1 -7.33 17.34 32.97
CA MET A 1 -7.93 16.82 34.22
C MET A 1 -8.45 17.97 35.08
N GLU A 2 -7.79 19.13 35.08
CA GLU A 2 -8.21 20.33 35.83
C GLU A 2 -9.50 20.99 35.31
N THR A 3 -9.80 20.93 34.01
CA THR A 3 -11.02 21.56 33.45
C THR A 3 -12.32 20.86 33.88
N ILE A 4 -12.27 19.57 34.22
CA ILE A 4 -13.43 18.79 34.71
C ILE A 4 -13.71 19.10 36.19
N PHE A 5 -12.71 19.61 36.92
CA PHE A 5 -12.81 19.93 38.34
C PHE A 5 -13.46 21.30 38.58
N ILE A 6 -13.23 22.26 37.67
CA ILE A 6 -13.76 23.62 37.79
C ILE A 6 -15.27 23.68 37.46
N GLU A 7 -15.77 22.87 36.52
CA GLU A 7 -17.22 22.72 36.30
C GLU A 7 -17.94 21.95 37.44
N ARG A 8 -17.22 21.06 38.15
CA ARG A 8 -17.76 20.30 39.30
C ARG A 8 -18.10 21.17 40.50
N LEU A 9 -17.32 22.23 40.76
CA LEU A 9 -17.50 23.09 41.93
C LEU A 9 -18.49 24.25 41.70
N GLY A 10 -18.62 24.74 40.47
CA GLY A 10 -19.48 25.88 40.16
C GLY A 10 -21.00 25.61 40.24
N MET A 11 -21.44 24.36 40.03
CA MET A 11 -22.88 24.02 39.97
C MET A 11 -23.40 23.19 41.15
N LEU A 12 -22.52 22.64 41.99
CA LEU A 12 -22.93 21.97 43.24
C LEU A 12 -23.50 22.96 44.29
N LEU A 13 -23.38 24.26 44.04
CA LEU A 13 -23.75 25.33 44.98
C LEU A 13 -25.08 26.04 44.66
N LEU A 14 -25.79 25.72 43.55
CA LEU A 14 -26.90 26.56 43.07
C LEU A 14 -28.16 25.84 42.52
N GLY A 15 -28.49 24.60 42.90
CA GLY A 15 -29.79 24.04 42.47
C GLY A 15 -30.29 22.79 43.21
N ASP A 16 -31.61 22.71 43.36
CA ASP A 16 -32.35 21.52 43.80
C ASP A 16 -32.16 20.38 42.79
N PHE A 17 -31.21 19.49 43.06
CA PHE A 17 -31.05 18.29 42.26
C PHE A 17 -32.12 17.24 42.64
N PRO A 18 -32.59 16.42 41.69
CA PRO A 18 -33.37 15.23 42.01
C PRO A 18 -32.66 14.36 43.05
N PRO A 19 -33.39 13.70 43.98
CA PRO A 19 -32.80 12.83 44.98
C PRO A 19 -31.84 11.80 44.37
N GLY A 20 -30.67 11.58 45.00
CA GLY A 20 -29.65 10.63 44.54
C GLY A 20 -28.71 11.14 43.44
N THR A 21 -28.94 12.32 42.86
CA THR A 21 -28.07 12.88 41.81
C THR A 21 -26.65 13.11 42.33
N LYS A 22 -26.50 13.69 43.52
CA LYS A 22 -25.19 13.93 44.14
C LYS A 22 -24.44 12.63 44.43
N GLU A 23 -25.15 11.61 44.93
CA GLU A 23 -24.60 10.27 45.20
C GLU A 23 -24.05 9.63 43.91
N PHE A 24 -24.78 9.72 42.80
CA PHE A 24 -24.33 9.18 41.51
C PHE A 24 -23.08 9.91 40.95
N LEU A 25 -23.04 11.24 41.12
CA LEU A 25 -21.93 12.08 40.67
C LEU A 25 -20.63 11.81 41.46
N GLU A 26 -20.76 11.42 42.72
CA GLU A 26 -19.65 11.08 43.61
C GLU A 26 -19.15 9.64 43.44
N LEU A 27 -19.97 8.73 42.90
CA LEU A 27 -19.57 7.34 42.64
C LEU A 27 -18.29 7.28 41.77
N PRO A 28 -17.24 6.56 42.21
CA PRO A 28 -16.05 6.29 41.41
C PRO A 28 -16.34 5.65 40.04
N HIS A 29 -15.48 5.89 39.06
CA HIS A 29 -15.68 5.37 37.69
C HIS A 29 -15.47 3.85 37.55
N ASP A 30 -14.85 3.20 38.53
CA ASP A 30 -14.61 1.76 38.60
C ASP A 30 -15.79 0.97 39.22
N GLN A 31 -16.73 1.64 39.87
CA GLN A 31 -17.97 1.05 40.42
C GLN A 31 -19.09 0.96 39.37
N TYR A 32 -18.80 0.28 38.25
CA TYR A 32 -19.71 0.18 37.11
C TYR A 32 -21.08 -0.43 37.46
N GLU A 33 -21.11 -1.54 38.19
CA GLU A 33 -22.37 -2.27 38.48
C GLU A 33 -23.31 -1.47 39.41
N GLN A 34 -22.75 -0.74 40.37
CA GLN A 34 -23.52 0.14 41.26
C GLN A 34 -24.10 1.33 40.48
N ALA A 35 -23.28 1.95 39.62
CA ALA A 35 -23.74 3.03 38.76
C ALA A 35 -24.80 2.56 37.75
N ARG A 36 -24.66 1.35 37.21
CA ARG A 36 -25.65 0.73 36.32
C ARG A 36 -26.99 0.52 37.04
N SER A 37 -26.96 -0.06 38.24
CA SER A 37 -28.17 -0.28 39.05
C SER A 37 -28.91 1.04 39.33
N PHE A 38 -28.16 2.10 39.63
CA PHE A 38 -28.73 3.44 39.82
C PHE A 38 -29.39 3.98 38.53
N VAL A 39 -28.71 3.86 37.39
CA VAL A 39 -29.21 4.32 36.07
C VAL A 39 -30.46 3.56 35.66
N GLU A 40 -30.55 2.25 35.95
CA GLU A 40 -31.74 1.44 35.67
C GLU A 40 -32.95 1.92 36.48
N GLN A 41 -32.74 2.32 37.74
CA GLN A 41 -33.80 2.88 38.60
C GLN A 41 -34.21 4.32 38.24
N HIS A 42 -33.27 5.11 37.68
CA HIS A 42 -33.45 6.54 37.40
C HIS A 42 -33.32 6.88 35.91
N ARG A 43 -33.74 5.96 35.03
CA ARG A 43 -33.58 6.08 33.57
C ARG A 43 -34.09 7.40 32.97
N PRO A 44 -35.22 7.99 33.42
CA PRO A 44 -35.69 9.28 32.94
C PRO A 44 -34.70 10.42 33.16
N LEU A 45 -33.99 10.44 34.30
CA LEU A 45 -33.00 11.48 34.60
C LEU A 45 -31.86 11.47 33.57
N VAL A 46 -31.38 10.28 33.19
CA VAL A 46 -30.31 10.13 32.19
C VAL A 46 -30.76 10.59 30.80
N GLN A 47 -32.05 10.55 30.50
CA GLN A 47 -32.60 10.98 29.21
C GLN A 47 -32.90 12.49 29.17
N GLN A 48 -33.15 13.11 30.33
CA GLN A 48 -33.60 14.49 30.45
C GLN A 48 -32.47 15.46 30.85
N ASP A 49 -31.46 14.98 31.60
CA ASP A 49 -30.34 15.78 32.12
C ASP A 49 -29.02 15.44 31.40
N ASP A 50 -28.45 16.45 30.74
CA ASP A 50 -27.20 16.36 29.99
C ASP A 50 -25.98 16.10 30.89
N LEU A 51 -25.96 16.65 32.10
CA LEU A 51 -24.87 16.44 33.07
C LEU A 51 -24.88 14.98 33.51
N PHE A 52 -26.06 14.45 33.85
CA PHE A 52 -26.22 13.07 34.27
C PHE A 52 -25.83 12.10 33.14
N ALA A 53 -26.34 12.34 31.93
CA ALA A 53 -25.98 11.58 30.74
C ALA A 53 -24.45 11.56 30.52
N ARG A 54 -23.79 12.73 30.63
CA ARG A 54 -22.35 12.85 30.44
C ARG A 54 -21.56 12.06 31.48
N GLN A 55 -22.00 12.06 32.73
CA GLN A 55 -21.35 11.33 33.82
C GLN A 55 -21.52 9.82 33.66
N TRP A 56 -22.71 9.38 33.24
CA TRP A 56 -22.90 7.98 32.84
C TRP A 56 -22.00 7.59 31.68
N GLY A 57 -21.92 8.43 30.64
CA GLY A 57 -21.06 8.21 29.48
C GLY A 57 -19.58 8.08 29.84
N TRP A 58 -19.06 8.85 30.82
CA TRP A 58 -17.69 8.66 31.31
C TRP A 58 -17.49 7.29 31.99
N LYS A 59 -18.45 6.82 32.79
CA LYS A 59 -18.40 5.49 33.41
C LYS A 59 -18.43 4.38 32.34
N LEU A 60 -19.27 4.53 31.31
CA LEU A 60 -19.28 3.65 30.12
C LEU A 60 -17.91 3.62 29.43
N TYR A 61 -17.30 4.78 29.20
CA TYR A 61 -15.95 4.88 28.63
C TYR A 61 -14.90 4.14 29.47
N HIS A 62 -14.90 4.32 30.79
CA HIS A 62 -13.96 3.64 31.67
C HIS A 62 -14.12 2.12 31.62
N ARG A 63 -15.36 1.62 31.61
CA ARG A 63 -15.66 0.20 31.44
C ARG A 63 -15.18 -0.34 30.09
N LEU A 64 -15.45 0.37 28.99
CA LEU A 64 -14.96 -0.01 27.66
C LEU A 64 -13.44 -0.06 27.62
N LYS A 65 -12.76 0.95 28.20
CA LYS A 65 -11.30 1.03 28.26
C LYS A 65 -10.70 -0.14 29.03
N GLN A 66 -11.31 -0.60 30.12
CA GLN A 66 -10.88 -1.80 30.85
C GLN A 66 -10.98 -3.05 29.96
N CYS A 67 -12.13 -3.26 29.31
CA CYS A 67 -12.33 -4.39 28.40
C CYS A 67 -11.30 -4.41 27.25
N VAL A 68 -11.09 -3.26 26.61
CA VAL A 68 -10.10 -3.09 25.52
C VAL A 68 -8.68 -3.33 26.01
N SER A 69 -8.34 -2.92 27.24
CA SER A 69 -7.02 -3.15 27.82
C SER A 69 -6.76 -4.64 28.05
N GLU A 70 -7.75 -5.40 28.53
CA GLU A 70 -7.66 -6.85 28.68
C GLU A 70 -7.47 -7.55 27.32
N ILE A 71 -8.25 -7.15 26.32
CA ILE A 71 -8.14 -7.64 24.94
C ILE A 71 -6.71 -7.42 24.39
N ARG A 72 -6.11 -6.25 24.69
CA ARG A 72 -4.75 -5.91 24.23
C ARG A 72 -3.67 -6.68 24.96
N ALA A 73 -3.80 -6.87 26.27
CA ALA A 73 -2.86 -7.66 27.06
C ALA A 73 -2.76 -9.11 26.55
N ARG A 74 -3.87 -9.65 26.02
CA ARG A 74 -3.98 -11.03 25.53
C ARG A 74 -4.10 -11.15 24.01
N ARG A 75 -3.63 -10.16 23.26
CA ARG A 75 -3.87 -10.04 21.80
C ARG A 75 -3.44 -11.26 20.98
N ARG A 76 -2.40 -11.99 21.39
CA ARG A 76 -1.91 -13.18 20.66
C ARG A 76 -2.69 -14.46 20.96
N ALA A 77 -3.56 -14.44 21.97
CA ALA A 77 -4.29 -15.63 22.42
C ALA A 77 -5.63 -15.84 21.71
N PHE A 78 -6.10 -14.87 20.93
CA PHE A 78 -7.48 -14.84 20.46
C PHE A 78 -7.58 -14.48 18.97
N ASP A 79 -8.15 -15.40 18.18
CA ASP A 79 -8.55 -15.14 16.79
C ASP A 79 -9.93 -14.46 16.69
N ARG A 80 -10.71 -14.50 17.78
CA ARG A 80 -12.05 -13.92 17.91
C ARG A 80 -12.20 -13.27 19.29
N LEU A 81 -13.12 -12.31 19.42
CA LEU A 81 -13.42 -11.71 20.72
C LEU A 81 -13.98 -12.78 21.68
N PRO A 82 -13.42 -12.93 22.91
CA PRO A 82 -13.98 -13.83 23.91
C PRO A 82 -15.44 -13.47 24.23
N ASN A 83 -16.31 -14.47 24.34
CA ASN A 83 -17.76 -14.26 24.50
C ASN A 83 -18.11 -13.31 25.67
N ARG A 84 -17.42 -13.44 26.81
CA ARG A 84 -17.60 -12.56 27.97
C ARG A 84 -17.31 -11.10 27.63
N LEU A 85 -16.14 -10.81 27.03
CA LEU A 85 -15.73 -9.45 26.67
C LEU A 85 -16.60 -8.89 25.54
N ALA A 86 -16.96 -9.72 24.57
CA ALA A 86 -17.88 -9.34 23.50
C ALA A 86 -19.25 -8.90 24.06
N ARG A 87 -19.78 -9.62 25.07
CA ARG A 87 -21.03 -9.26 25.75
C ARG A 87 -20.90 -7.95 26.52
N GLN A 88 -19.86 -7.81 27.36
CA GLN A 88 -19.65 -6.59 28.14
C GLN A 88 -19.47 -5.34 27.27
N ILE A 89 -18.74 -5.46 26.16
CA ILE A 89 -18.58 -4.35 25.21
C ILE A 89 -19.90 -4.05 24.50
N ALA A 90 -20.68 -5.07 24.12
CA ALA A 90 -21.98 -4.88 23.50
C ALA A 90 -22.93 -4.12 24.44
N GLU A 91 -22.99 -4.49 25.72
CA GLU A 91 -23.79 -3.78 26.73
C GLU A 91 -23.37 -2.31 26.84
N VAL A 92 -22.06 -2.02 26.87
CA VAL A 92 -21.58 -0.64 26.91
C VAL A 92 -21.96 0.14 25.64
N PHE A 93 -21.88 -0.48 24.47
CA PHE A 93 -22.31 0.15 23.21
C PHE A 93 -23.81 0.42 23.22
N GLU A 94 -24.63 -0.56 23.59
CA GLU A 94 -26.09 -0.45 23.65
C GLU A 94 -26.53 0.66 24.62
N GLU A 95 -25.90 0.75 25.80
CA GLU A 95 -26.16 1.82 26.77
C GLU A 95 -25.76 3.20 26.23
N TYR A 96 -24.57 3.31 25.62
CA TYR A 96 -24.10 4.60 25.10
C TYR A 96 -24.94 5.06 23.89
N GLU A 97 -25.37 4.14 23.03
CA GLU A 97 -26.22 4.44 21.87
C GLU A 97 -27.54 5.12 22.25
N GLN A 98 -28.07 4.85 23.46
CA GLN A 98 -29.28 5.48 23.99
C GLN A 98 -29.06 6.93 24.45
N LEU A 99 -27.80 7.35 24.62
CA LEU A 99 -27.44 8.71 25.06
C LEU A 99 -27.37 9.67 23.85
N HIS A 100 -28.46 9.77 23.08
CA HIS A 100 -28.49 10.48 21.80
C HIS A 100 -27.99 11.94 21.86
N ARG A 101 -28.20 12.63 22.99
CA ARG A 101 -27.73 14.01 23.21
C ARG A 101 -26.21 14.16 23.28
N LEU A 102 -25.50 13.05 23.53
CA LEU A 102 -24.04 13.00 23.58
C LEU A 102 -23.40 12.66 22.22
N HIS A 103 -24.19 12.39 21.18
CA HIS A 103 -23.68 12.11 19.82
C HIS A 103 -23.30 13.42 19.11
N ARG A 104 -22.36 14.16 19.70
CA ARG A 104 -21.83 15.44 19.21
C ARG A 104 -20.31 15.44 19.24
N ALA A 105 -19.71 16.42 18.57
CA ALA A 105 -18.25 16.53 18.48
C ALA A 105 -17.63 17.00 19.80
N ASP A 106 -17.52 16.10 20.77
CA ASP A 106 -16.88 16.34 22.07
C ASP A 106 -15.80 15.30 22.43
N LEU A 107 -15.10 15.54 23.54
CA LEU A 107 -14.00 14.68 23.98
C LEU A 107 -14.48 13.27 24.35
N LEU A 108 -15.64 13.13 24.98
CA LEU A 108 -16.14 11.83 25.43
C LEU A 108 -16.47 10.95 24.22
N GLN A 109 -17.19 11.51 23.24
CA GLN A 109 -17.49 10.85 21.98
C GLN A 109 -16.20 10.38 21.28
N SER A 110 -15.21 11.27 21.18
CA SER A 110 -13.92 10.96 20.56
C SER A 110 -13.19 9.81 21.26
N LEU A 111 -13.22 9.80 22.59
CA LEU A 111 -12.60 8.74 23.40
C LEU A 111 -13.34 7.41 23.28
N MET A 112 -14.68 7.41 23.23
CA MET A 112 -15.48 6.21 22.97
C MET A 112 -15.15 5.60 21.61
N LEU A 113 -15.15 6.41 20.55
CA LEU A 113 -14.77 6.00 19.20
C LEU A 113 -13.32 5.46 19.17
N LEU A 114 -12.40 6.13 19.88
CA LEU A 114 -11.01 5.70 19.97
C LEU A 114 -10.86 4.32 20.62
N GLN A 115 -11.63 4.01 21.67
CA GLN A 115 -11.59 2.68 22.29
C GLN A 115 -12.22 1.62 21.38
N ALA A 116 -13.36 1.91 20.74
CA ALA A 116 -13.99 1.00 19.79
C ALA A 116 -13.06 0.67 18.60
N CYS A 117 -12.29 1.64 18.10
CA CYS A 117 -11.29 1.43 17.04
C CYS A 117 -10.08 0.56 17.49
N GLN A 118 -9.86 0.40 18.80
CA GLN A 118 -8.76 -0.43 19.32
C GLN A 118 -9.08 -1.92 19.35
N LEU A 119 -10.34 -2.30 19.08
CA LEU A 119 -10.70 -3.68 18.82
C LEU A 119 -9.91 -4.15 17.58
N TYR A 120 -9.08 -5.18 17.70
CA TYR A 120 -8.27 -5.65 16.56
C TYR A 120 -9.04 -6.61 15.64
N VAL A 121 -10.15 -7.17 16.13
CA VAL A 121 -11.02 -8.13 15.43
C VAL A 121 -12.13 -7.38 14.70
N PRO A 122 -12.37 -7.68 13.41
CA PRO A 122 -13.58 -7.28 12.69
C PRO A 122 -14.84 -7.70 13.44
N TRP A 123 -15.71 -6.75 13.81
CA TRP A 123 -16.91 -7.07 14.57
C TRP A 123 -18.11 -6.25 14.13
N LYS A 124 -19.22 -6.94 13.83
CA LYS A 124 -20.47 -6.33 13.35
C LYS A 124 -21.02 -5.29 14.33
N ARG A 125 -20.99 -5.58 15.64
CA ARG A 125 -21.54 -4.67 16.66
C ARG A 125 -20.76 -3.36 16.75
N ALA A 126 -19.44 -3.38 16.61
CA ALA A 126 -18.66 -2.14 16.53
C ALA A 126 -19.03 -1.29 15.30
N LEU A 127 -19.30 -1.92 14.16
CA LEU A 127 -19.75 -1.20 12.97
C LEU A 127 -21.15 -0.59 13.17
N GLN A 128 -22.06 -1.33 13.81
CA GLN A 128 -23.39 -0.83 14.18
C GLN A 128 -23.31 0.35 15.16
N PHE A 129 -22.44 0.25 16.16
CA PHE A 129 -22.15 1.32 17.10
C PHE A 129 -21.72 2.59 16.36
N PHE A 130 -20.73 2.51 15.47
CA PHE A 130 -20.26 3.67 14.71
C PHE A 130 -21.36 4.33 13.88
N TYR A 131 -22.25 3.54 13.30
CA TYR A 131 -23.40 4.05 12.57
C TYR A 131 -24.39 4.77 13.49
N ARG A 132 -24.76 4.14 14.62
CA ARG A 132 -25.74 4.68 15.58
C ARG A 132 -25.28 5.98 16.24
N VAL A 133 -24.00 6.08 16.54
CA VAL A 133 -23.41 7.29 17.16
C VAL A 133 -22.94 8.33 16.13
N LYS A 134 -23.23 8.13 14.84
CA LYS A 134 -22.85 9.03 13.73
C LYS A 134 -21.35 9.35 13.72
N ALA A 135 -20.52 8.32 13.87
CA ALA A 135 -19.11 8.45 14.21
C ALA A 135 -18.30 9.44 13.33
N PHE A 136 -18.53 9.48 12.02
CA PHE A 136 -17.83 10.36 11.09
C PHE A 136 -18.29 11.83 11.18
N ASP A 137 -19.56 12.06 11.51
CA ASP A 137 -20.17 13.40 11.63
C ASP A 137 -19.81 14.04 12.98
N THR A 138 -19.48 13.22 13.98
CA THR A 138 -19.14 13.67 15.33
C THR A 138 -17.63 13.85 15.57
N LEU A 139 -16.80 13.82 14.52
CA LEU A 139 -15.35 14.02 14.67
C LEU A 139 -15.02 15.50 14.88
N ARG A 140 -14.23 15.82 15.91
CA ARG A 140 -13.71 17.18 16.12
C ARG A 140 -12.58 17.50 15.14
N PRO A 141 -12.24 18.79 14.94
CA PRO A 141 -11.10 19.17 14.10
C PRO A 141 -9.78 18.49 14.48
N GLU A 142 -9.55 18.25 15.78
CA GLU A 142 -8.34 17.58 16.29
C GLU A 142 -8.33 16.08 15.95
N ASP A 143 -9.49 15.44 15.90
CA ASP A 143 -9.64 14.00 15.64
C ASP A 143 -9.26 13.63 14.19
N ARG A 144 -9.17 14.63 13.31
CA ARG A 144 -8.75 14.52 11.91
C ARG A 144 -7.25 14.67 11.72
N LYS A 145 -6.53 15.16 12.73
CA LYS A 145 -5.08 15.39 12.66
C LYS A 145 -4.29 14.27 13.37
N PRO A 146 -3.12 13.86 12.85
CA PRO A 146 -2.19 13.02 13.59
C PRO A 146 -1.77 13.74 14.89
N TYR A 147 -1.41 12.96 15.92
CA TYR A 147 -0.91 13.52 17.18
C TYR A 147 0.42 12.88 17.57
N ILE A 148 1.24 13.63 18.31
CA ILE A 148 2.55 13.17 18.77
C ILE A 148 2.43 12.81 20.25
N ARG A 149 2.95 11.64 20.62
CA ARG A 149 3.09 11.22 22.02
C ARG A 149 4.42 10.50 22.21
N ALA A 150 5.23 10.95 23.16
CA ALA A 150 6.57 10.38 23.43
C ALA A 150 7.42 10.24 22.14
N SER A 151 7.51 11.33 21.37
CA SER A 151 8.26 11.40 20.09
C SER A 151 7.81 10.43 18.99
N ARG A 152 6.66 9.77 19.16
CA ARG A 152 6.04 8.92 18.14
C ARG A 152 4.81 9.60 17.56
N VAL A 153 4.70 9.60 16.23
CA VAL A 153 3.51 10.07 15.52
C VAL A 153 2.47 8.96 15.50
N PHE A 154 1.28 9.27 16.00
CA PHE A 154 0.13 8.38 15.99
C PHE A 154 -0.89 8.84 14.94
N PRO A 155 -1.58 7.89 14.28
CA PRO A 155 -2.63 8.23 13.31
C PRO A 155 -3.80 8.92 14.00
N SER A 156 -4.44 9.83 13.26
CA SER A 156 -5.68 10.51 13.64
C SER A 156 -6.79 9.50 13.98
N LEU A 157 -7.79 9.95 14.73
CA LEU A 157 -8.95 9.11 15.03
C LEU A 157 -9.73 8.80 13.74
N GLU A 158 -9.88 9.76 12.84
CA GLU A 158 -10.50 9.54 11.53
C GLU A 158 -9.83 8.38 10.78
N LEU A 159 -8.49 8.38 10.70
CA LEU A 159 -7.75 7.34 10.01
C LEU A 159 -7.92 5.97 10.69
N ARG A 160 -7.98 5.92 12.03
CA ARG A 160 -8.25 4.68 12.76
C ARG A 160 -9.65 4.16 12.47
N LEU A 161 -10.65 5.05 12.43
CA LEU A 161 -12.04 4.73 12.12
C LEU A 161 -12.16 4.16 10.71
N VAL A 162 -11.60 4.86 9.70
CA VAL A 162 -11.56 4.39 8.31
C VAL A 162 -10.90 3.02 8.20
N ARG A 163 -9.73 2.81 8.83
CA ARG A 163 -9.04 1.53 8.82
C ARG A 163 -9.91 0.42 9.41
N TYR A 164 -10.57 0.68 10.55
CA TYR A 164 -11.44 -0.31 11.18
C TYR A 164 -12.67 -0.64 10.33
N VAL A 165 -13.36 0.39 9.83
CA VAL A 165 -14.56 0.24 8.99
C VAL A 165 -14.22 -0.51 7.70
N ALA A 166 -13.18 -0.10 6.98
CA ALA A 166 -12.73 -0.76 5.76
C ALA A 166 -12.37 -2.24 6.01
N LYS A 167 -11.55 -2.51 7.04
CA LYS A 167 -11.17 -3.87 7.40
C LYS A 167 -12.38 -4.73 7.75
N THR A 168 -13.30 -4.18 8.54
CA THR A 168 -14.49 -4.91 9.02
C THR A 168 -15.41 -5.25 7.87
N LEU A 169 -15.69 -4.26 7.01
CA LEU A 169 -16.52 -4.46 5.83
C LEU A 169 -15.89 -5.47 4.87
N ALA A 170 -14.56 -5.43 4.67
CA ALA A 170 -13.85 -6.38 3.81
C ALA A 170 -13.81 -7.82 4.34
N LYS A 171 -13.82 -8.01 5.66
CA LYS A 171 -13.65 -9.33 6.31
C LYS A 171 -14.97 -10.03 6.65
N LEU A 172 -16.02 -9.28 6.98
CA LEU A 172 -17.31 -9.88 7.29
C LEU A 172 -18.03 -10.30 6.00
N PRO A 173 -18.76 -11.43 6.01
CA PRO A 173 -19.53 -11.86 4.85
C PRO A 173 -20.66 -10.86 4.59
N PRO A 174 -20.98 -10.52 3.32
CA PRO A 174 -21.99 -9.50 3.00
C PRO A 174 -23.35 -9.77 3.66
N ARG A 175 -23.78 -11.03 3.70
CA ARG A 175 -25.04 -11.46 4.33
C ARG A 175 -25.10 -11.21 5.84
N ALA A 176 -23.96 -11.03 6.51
CA ALA A 176 -23.95 -10.74 7.95
C ALA A 176 -24.27 -9.27 8.27
N LEU A 177 -24.19 -8.36 7.29
CA LEU A 177 -24.35 -6.92 7.50
C LEU A 177 -25.66 -6.41 6.86
N PRO A 178 -26.44 -5.55 7.55
CA PRO A 178 -27.58 -4.87 6.93
C PRO A 178 -27.15 -4.00 5.75
N PRO A 179 -27.92 -3.93 4.63
CA PRO A 179 -27.58 -3.12 3.46
C PRO A 179 -27.32 -1.64 3.78
N VAL A 180 -28.13 -1.06 4.67
CA VAL A 180 -27.98 0.35 5.12
C VAL A 180 -26.60 0.61 5.76
N LEU A 181 -26.08 -0.35 6.53
CA LEU A 181 -24.79 -0.24 7.19
C LEU A 181 -23.63 -0.34 6.21
N VAL A 182 -23.79 -1.22 5.20
CA VAL A 182 -22.82 -1.35 4.10
C VAL A 182 -22.77 -0.05 3.29
N GLN A 183 -23.94 0.51 2.94
CA GLN A 183 -24.01 1.75 2.18
C GLN A 183 -23.40 2.92 2.93
N TRP A 184 -23.78 3.11 4.21
CA TRP A 184 -23.21 4.13 5.08
C TRP A 184 -21.68 4.03 5.16
N ALA A 185 -21.15 2.82 5.38
CA ALA A 185 -19.71 2.61 5.45
C ALA A 185 -19.01 2.92 4.13
N LEU A 186 -19.59 2.54 2.99
CA LEU A 186 -19.02 2.79 1.67
C LEU A 186 -18.96 4.28 1.33
N VAL A 187 -20.04 5.03 1.61
CA VAL A 187 -20.08 6.49 1.38
C VAL A 187 -18.91 7.17 2.09
N HIS A 188 -18.77 6.97 3.40
CA HIS A 188 -17.68 7.60 4.15
C HIS A 188 -16.29 7.10 3.75
N LEU A 189 -16.14 5.81 3.41
CA LEU A 189 -14.87 5.32 2.89
C LEU A 189 -14.50 6.02 1.57
N GLN A 190 -15.45 6.21 0.66
CA GLN A 190 -15.21 6.86 -0.64
C GLN A 190 -14.95 8.37 -0.49
N GLU A 191 -15.58 9.04 0.48
CA GLU A 191 -15.34 10.47 0.77
C GLU A 191 -14.02 10.73 1.49
N THR A 192 -13.58 9.82 2.37
CA THR A 192 -12.35 10.00 3.14
C THR A 192 -11.11 9.52 2.39
N LEU A 193 -11.20 8.45 1.60
CA LEU A 193 -10.04 7.86 0.95
C LEU A 193 -9.21 8.82 0.07
N PRO A 194 -9.80 9.73 -0.74
CA PRO A 194 -9.04 10.69 -1.56
C PRO A 194 -8.24 11.69 -0.72
N ARG A 195 -8.67 11.95 0.52
CA ARG A 195 -8.02 12.88 1.46
C ARG A 195 -6.90 12.23 2.26
N LEU A 196 -6.78 10.90 2.21
CA LEU A 196 -5.74 10.17 2.92
C LEU A 196 -4.40 10.19 2.14
N PRO A 197 -3.26 10.29 2.85
CA PRO A 197 -1.94 10.17 2.23
C PRO A 197 -1.81 8.93 1.34
N GLU A 198 -1.04 9.01 0.26
CA GLU A 198 -0.87 7.89 -0.67
C GLU A 198 -0.27 6.65 0.00
N GLU A 199 0.53 6.85 1.05
CA GLU A 199 1.15 5.81 1.86
C GLU A 199 0.13 5.02 2.71
N GLU A 200 -1.11 5.49 2.84
CA GLU A 200 -2.19 4.77 3.52
C GLU A 200 -2.76 3.65 2.65
N LEU A 201 -2.01 2.55 2.57
CA LEU A 201 -2.30 1.42 1.69
C LEU A 201 -3.49 0.55 2.15
N TRP A 202 -3.70 0.41 3.46
CA TRP A 202 -4.65 -0.57 4.00
C TRP A 202 -6.13 -0.26 3.71
N PRO A 203 -6.61 0.99 3.87
CA PRO A 203 -7.96 1.35 3.44
C PRO A 203 -8.20 1.05 1.95
N ARG A 204 -7.24 1.37 1.08
CA ARG A 204 -7.29 1.09 -0.36
C ARG A 204 -7.39 -0.41 -0.64
N TYR A 205 -6.53 -1.20 -0.01
CA TYR A 205 -6.56 -2.66 -0.11
C TYR A 205 -7.91 -3.26 0.31
N HIS A 206 -8.46 -2.80 1.44
CA HIS A 206 -9.73 -3.30 1.94
C HIS A 206 -10.91 -2.90 1.05
N LEU A 207 -10.93 -1.66 0.54
CA LEU A 207 -11.92 -1.21 -0.43
C LEU A 207 -11.85 -2.03 -1.73
N ALA A 208 -10.65 -2.31 -2.24
CA ALA A 208 -10.47 -3.20 -3.37
C ALA A 208 -11.05 -4.60 -3.10
N CYS A 209 -10.82 -5.17 -1.91
CA CYS A 209 -11.41 -6.46 -1.55
C CYS A 209 -12.95 -6.43 -1.52
N ILE A 210 -13.55 -5.28 -1.17
CA ILE A 210 -15.01 -5.10 -1.21
C ILE A 210 -15.49 -5.08 -2.66
N TRP A 211 -14.84 -4.30 -3.53
CA TRP A 211 -15.14 -4.25 -4.97
C TRP A 211 -14.99 -5.59 -5.66
N LEU A 212 -13.94 -6.36 -5.38
CA LEU A 212 -13.78 -7.70 -5.94
C LEU A 212 -14.93 -8.64 -5.58
N ARG A 213 -15.45 -8.57 -4.34
CA ARG A 213 -16.63 -9.37 -3.95
C ARG A 213 -17.92 -8.92 -4.64
N GLN A 214 -17.98 -7.68 -5.10
CA GLN A 214 -19.10 -7.13 -5.86
C GLN A 214 -18.93 -7.30 -7.38
N GLY A 215 -17.87 -7.99 -7.85
CA GLY A 215 -17.58 -8.11 -9.29
C GLY A 215 -17.02 -6.83 -9.93
N ARG A 216 -16.75 -5.80 -9.13
CA ARG A 216 -16.24 -4.48 -9.53
C ARG A 216 -14.72 -4.51 -9.74
N THR A 217 -14.29 -5.32 -10.69
CA THR A 217 -12.87 -5.65 -10.94
C THR A 217 -12.08 -4.43 -11.43
N ALA A 218 -12.67 -3.63 -12.32
CA ALA A 218 -12.07 -2.42 -12.87
C ALA A 218 -11.72 -1.37 -11.80
N GLU A 219 -12.61 -1.17 -10.83
CA GLU A 219 -12.42 -0.19 -9.75
C GLU A 219 -11.46 -0.69 -8.67
N ALA A 220 -11.33 -2.01 -8.51
CA ALA A 220 -10.37 -2.61 -7.58
C ALA A 220 -8.91 -2.45 -8.05
N ARG A 221 -8.65 -2.54 -9.36
CA ARG A 221 -7.29 -2.47 -9.94
C ARG A 221 -6.47 -1.24 -9.52
N PRO A 222 -6.95 0.02 -9.69
CA PRO A 222 -6.19 1.19 -9.30
C PRO A 222 -5.93 1.26 -7.78
N LEU A 223 -6.85 0.74 -6.96
CA LEU A 223 -6.69 0.69 -5.51
C LEU A 223 -5.62 -0.32 -5.06
N LEU A 224 -5.45 -1.43 -5.80
CA LEU A 224 -4.45 -2.46 -5.52
C LEU A 224 -3.05 -2.06 -6.00
N ALA A 225 -2.93 -1.23 -7.03
CA ALA A 225 -1.64 -0.86 -7.62
C ALA A 225 -0.60 -0.30 -6.63
N PRO A 226 -0.92 0.69 -5.77
CA PRO A 226 0.06 1.17 -4.78
C PRO A 226 0.43 0.09 -3.75
N VAL A 227 -0.52 -0.78 -3.39
CA VAL A 227 -0.30 -1.91 -2.47
C VAL A 227 0.63 -2.95 -3.10
N LEU A 228 0.42 -3.26 -4.38
CA LEU A 228 1.26 -4.14 -5.16
C LEU A 228 2.70 -3.62 -5.22
N ARG A 229 2.89 -2.32 -5.50
CA ARG A 229 4.24 -1.74 -5.54
C ARG A 229 4.96 -1.84 -4.19
N ALA A 230 4.27 -1.53 -3.09
CA ALA A 230 4.84 -1.61 -1.75
C ALA A 230 5.13 -3.05 -1.30
N HIS A 231 4.31 -4.01 -1.73
CA HIS A 231 4.37 -5.41 -1.31
C HIS A 231 4.69 -6.40 -2.43
N ARG A 232 5.39 -5.96 -3.49
CA ARG A 232 5.66 -6.77 -4.72
C ARG A 232 6.36 -8.11 -4.51
N LYS A 233 6.94 -8.35 -3.33
CA LYS A 233 7.59 -9.60 -2.95
C LYS A 233 6.67 -10.57 -2.19
N LYS A 234 5.39 -10.25 -2.05
CA LYS A 234 4.42 -11.04 -1.28
C LYS A 234 3.40 -11.69 -2.21
N SER A 235 3.17 -13.00 -2.07
CA SER A 235 2.25 -13.75 -2.94
C SER A 235 0.81 -13.22 -2.88
N TRP A 236 0.34 -12.88 -1.68
CA TRP A 236 -1.06 -12.54 -1.44
C TRP A 236 -1.54 -11.30 -2.21
N ILE A 237 -0.65 -10.33 -2.48
CA ILE A 237 -1.04 -9.14 -3.23
C ILE A 237 -1.08 -9.42 -4.72
N TRP A 238 -0.17 -10.24 -5.24
CA TRP A 238 -0.22 -10.72 -6.62
C TRP A 238 -1.47 -11.55 -6.89
N GLU A 239 -1.86 -12.41 -5.96
CA GLU A 239 -3.14 -13.14 -6.02
C GLU A 239 -4.34 -12.17 -6.09
N LYS A 240 -4.33 -11.11 -5.28
CA LYS A 240 -5.42 -10.13 -5.29
C LYS A 240 -5.48 -9.33 -6.60
N VAL A 241 -4.33 -8.98 -7.16
CA VAL A 241 -4.24 -8.35 -8.48
C VAL A 241 -4.67 -9.33 -9.58
N ALA A 242 -4.39 -10.62 -9.43
CA ALA A 242 -4.86 -11.61 -10.39
C ALA A 242 -6.39 -11.73 -10.37
N GLN A 243 -6.99 -11.74 -9.17
CA GLN A 243 -8.44 -11.71 -8.99
C GLN A 243 -9.09 -10.45 -9.59
N SER A 244 -8.44 -9.28 -9.50
CA SER A 244 -8.95 -8.03 -10.08
C SER A 244 -8.82 -7.93 -11.59
N ASN A 245 -8.12 -8.87 -12.23
CA ASN A 245 -8.00 -8.95 -13.68
C ASN A 245 -8.95 -9.99 -14.29
N LEU A 246 -9.62 -10.83 -13.50
CA LEU A 246 -10.65 -11.74 -14.01
C LEU A 246 -12.05 -11.12 -13.87
N PRO A 247 -12.96 -11.35 -14.82
CA PRO A 247 -12.77 -12.16 -16.04
C PRO A 247 -12.12 -11.40 -17.21
N ASP A 248 -12.12 -10.07 -17.19
CA ASP A 248 -11.89 -9.21 -18.38
C ASP A 248 -10.49 -9.28 -18.99
N ARG A 249 -9.46 -9.61 -18.21
CA ARG A 249 -8.04 -9.53 -18.58
C ARG A 249 -7.30 -10.82 -18.22
N PRO A 250 -7.61 -11.95 -18.87
CA PRO A 250 -7.09 -13.27 -18.50
C PRO A 250 -5.56 -13.36 -18.60
N LEU A 251 -4.93 -12.67 -19.56
CA LEU A 251 -3.46 -12.62 -19.67
C LEU A 251 -2.82 -11.91 -18.47
N HIS A 252 -3.41 -10.80 -18.02
CA HIS A 252 -2.92 -10.05 -16.85
C HIS A 252 -3.09 -10.88 -15.57
N ALA A 253 -4.23 -11.57 -15.44
CA ALA A 253 -4.49 -12.47 -14.34
C ALA A 253 -3.47 -13.62 -14.30
N LEU A 254 -3.16 -14.24 -15.44
CA LEU A 254 -2.16 -15.31 -15.54
C LEU A 254 -0.77 -14.82 -15.13
N THR A 255 -0.34 -13.65 -15.62
CA THR A 255 0.93 -13.03 -15.21
C THR A 255 0.97 -12.80 -13.71
N ALA A 256 -0.09 -12.24 -13.13
CA ALA A 256 -0.17 -11.97 -11.69
C ALA A 256 -0.18 -13.26 -10.84
N TRP A 257 -0.93 -14.31 -11.24
CA TRP A 257 -0.91 -15.59 -10.54
C TRP A 257 0.46 -16.27 -10.61
N THR A 258 1.13 -16.19 -11.76
CA THR A 258 2.48 -16.73 -11.93
C THR A 258 3.47 -16.00 -11.00
N GLN A 259 3.37 -14.67 -10.87
CA GLN A 259 4.17 -13.92 -9.90
C GLN A 259 3.81 -14.27 -8.45
N ALA A 260 2.55 -14.53 -8.14
CA ALA A 260 2.12 -14.96 -6.81
C ALA A 260 2.83 -16.26 -6.42
N LEU A 261 2.86 -17.24 -7.34
CA LEU A 261 3.54 -18.52 -7.14
C LEU A 261 5.06 -18.34 -6.96
N ARG A 262 5.70 -17.51 -7.80
CA ARG A 262 7.13 -17.18 -7.65
C ARG A 262 7.46 -16.56 -6.30
N CYS A 263 6.57 -15.72 -5.76
CA CYS A 263 6.74 -15.12 -4.43
C CYS A 263 6.45 -16.11 -3.29
N ALA A 264 5.67 -17.16 -3.53
CA ALA A 264 5.23 -18.13 -2.53
C ALA A 264 6.23 -19.27 -2.27
N ARG A 265 7.45 -19.23 -2.83
CA ARG A 265 8.46 -20.31 -2.73
C ARG A 265 8.71 -20.82 -1.30
N HIS A 266 8.69 -19.92 -0.33
CA HIS A 266 8.93 -20.22 1.10
C HIS A 266 7.66 -20.13 1.95
N GLU A 267 6.48 -20.05 1.32
CA GLU A 267 5.21 -20.06 2.03
C GLU A 267 4.76 -21.50 2.31
N HIS A 268 3.80 -21.64 3.22
CA HIS A 268 3.27 -22.94 3.62
C HIS A 268 2.77 -23.75 2.40
N PRO A 269 3.01 -25.08 2.34
CA PRO A 269 2.61 -25.94 1.21
C PRO A 269 1.16 -25.74 0.75
N VAL A 270 0.21 -25.64 1.69
CA VAL A 270 -1.21 -25.33 1.41
C VAL A 270 -1.42 -24.08 0.54
N VAL A 271 -0.63 -23.02 0.74
CA VAL A 271 -0.75 -21.80 -0.08
C VAL A 271 -0.26 -22.09 -1.50
N ARG A 272 0.91 -22.72 -1.64
CA ARG A 272 1.48 -23.10 -2.93
C ARG A 272 0.58 -24.06 -3.69
N PHE A 273 0.03 -25.05 -3.01
CA PHE A 273 -0.96 -25.98 -3.55
C PHE A 273 -2.14 -25.23 -4.18
N ARG A 274 -2.77 -24.30 -3.44
CA ARG A 274 -3.89 -23.49 -3.97
C ARG A 274 -3.48 -22.68 -5.20
N LEU A 275 -2.28 -22.10 -5.22
CA LEU A 275 -1.77 -21.33 -6.35
C LEU A 275 -1.58 -22.20 -7.60
N HIS A 276 -0.97 -23.37 -7.45
CA HIS A 276 -0.80 -24.34 -8.54
C HIS A 276 -2.15 -24.81 -9.10
N VAL A 277 -3.10 -25.21 -8.26
CA VAL A 277 -4.45 -25.63 -8.70
C VAL A 277 -5.16 -24.49 -9.44
N THR A 278 -5.04 -23.26 -8.96
CA THR A 278 -5.65 -22.09 -9.60
C THR A 278 -5.02 -21.81 -10.97
N LEU A 279 -3.69 -21.88 -11.08
CA LEU A 279 -2.97 -21.71 -12.34
C LEU A 279 -3.33 -22.82 -13.34
N ALA A 280 -3.34 -24.09 -12.90
CA ALA A 280 -3.71 -25.22 -13.74
C ALA A 280 -5.10 -25.03 -14.36
N ARG A 281 -6.08 -24.61 -13.55
CA ARG A 281 -7.43 -24.30 -14.03
C ARG A 281 -7.44 -23.20 -15.10
N LEU A 282 -6.72 -22.09 -14.85
CA LEU A 282 -6.68 -20.95 -15.78
C LEU A 282 -5.99 -21.31 -17.11
N LEU A 283 -4.93 -22.10 -17.04
CA LEU A 283 -4.20 -22.59 -18.21
C LEU A 283 -5.06 -23.57 -19.03
N ALA A 284 -5.75 -24.50 -18.36
CA ALA A 284 -6.66 -25.43 -19.02
C ALA A 284 -7.82 -24.71 -19.72
N GLN A 285 -8.38 -23.65 -19.12
CA GLN A 285 -9.40 -22.80 -19.76
C GLN A 285 -8.88 -22.11 -21.03
N GLN A 286 -7.58 -21.86 -21.12
CA GLN A 286 -6.90 -21.32 -22.32
C GLN A 286 -6.39 -22.41 -23.26
N LYS A 287 -6.76 -23.69 -23.03
CA LYS A 287 -6.27 -24.86 -23.78
C LYS A 287 -4.75 -25.05 -23.77
N ARG A 288 -4.06 -24.50 -22.76
CA ARG A 288 -2.62 -24.65 -22.54
C ARG A 288 -2.34 -25.87 -21.67
N TYR A 289 -2.66 -27.05 -22.18
CA TYR A 289 -2.74 -28.27 -21.38
C TYR A 289 -1.40 -28.76 -20.82
N ASP A 290 -0.29 -28.61 -21.55
CA ASP A 290 1.03 -29.05 -21.06
C ASP A 290 1.48 -28.23 -19.85
N GLU A 291 1.27 -26.90 -19.90
CA GLU A 291 1.56 -26.01 -18.79
C GLU A 291 0.59 -26.25 -17.63
N ALA A 292 -0.69 -26.48 -17.92
CA ALA A 292 -1.69 -26.82 -16.90
C ALA A 292 -1.32 -28.13 -16.17
N ALA A 293 -0.86 -29.15 -16.91
CA ALA A 293 -0.47 -30.45 -16.37
C ALA A 293 0.76 -30.33 -15.47
N SER A 294 1.77 -29.56 -15.88
CA SER A 294 2.95 -29.25 -15.05
C SER A 294 2.55 -28.63 -13.70
N GLN A 295 1.63 -27.65 -13.71
CA GLN A 295 1.15 -27.05 -12.47
C GLN A 295 0.37 -28.05 -11.60
N LEU A 296 -0.42 -28.95 -12.20
CA LEU A 296 -1.19 -29.93 -11.45
C LEU A 296 -0.32 -31.07 -10.89
N GLN A 297 0.73 -31.49 -11.60
CA GLN A 297 1.77 -32.38 -11.07
C GLN A 297 2.45 -31.74 -9.85
N ALA A 298 2.80 -30.45 -9.93
CA ALA A 298 3.36 -29.71 -8.80
C ALA A 298 2.39 -29.61 -7.61
N ALA A 299 1.08 -29.46 -7.86
CA ALA A 299 0.07 -29.54 -6.81
C ALA A 299 -0.01 -30.94 -6.19
N ARG A 300 0.04 -32.01 -6.98
CA ARG A 300 0.00 -33.40 -6.52
C ARG A 300 1.16 -33.74 -5.57
N MET A 301 2.35 -33.22 -5.84
CA MET A 301 3.50 -33.37 -4.92
C MET A 301 3.28 -32.72 -3.54
N LEU A 302 2.39 -31.73 -3.46
CA LEU A 302 2.05 -31.01 -2.21
C LEU A 302 0.76 -31.53 -1.57
N GLU A 303 0.06 -32.49 -2.20
CA GLU A 303 -1.26 -32.95 -1.77
C GLU A 303 -1.25 -33.53 -0.35
N GLY A 304 -0.20 -34.29 0.00
CA GLY A 304 -0.05 -34.89 1.33
C GLY A 304 0.01 -33.87 2.48
N ASP A 305 0.40 -32.62 2.20
CA ASP A 305 0.42 -31.52 3.17
C ASP A 305 -0.93 -30.80 3.32
N VAL A 306 -1.95 -31.21 2.54
CA VAL A 306 -3.25 -30.55 2.46
C VAL A 306 -4.35 -31.49 2.94
N ARG A 307 -4.96 -31.17 4.09
CA ARG A 307 -6.03 -32.00 4.68
C ARG A 307 -7.25 -32.20 3.78
N HIS A 308 -7.59 -31.20 2.97
CA HIS A 308 -8.77 -31.21 2.09
C HIS A 308 -8.44 -30.52 0.75
N PRO A 309 -7.96 -31.27 -0.26
CA PRO A 309 -7.53 -30.74 -1.57
C PRO A 309 -8.62 -29.97 -2.36
N GLY A 310 -9.90 -30.19 -2.03
CA GLY A 310 -11.05 -29.48 -2.60
C GLY A 310 -11.53 -30.06 -3.94
N SER A 311 -12.81 -29.83 -4.27
CA SER A 311 -13.48 -30.46 -5.43
C SER A 311 -12.89 -30.05 -6.79
N VAL A 312 -12.44 -28.80 -6.91
CA VAL A 312 -11.82 -28.30 -8.16
C VAL A 312 -10.55 -29.07 -8.48
N TYR A 313 -9.75 -29.43 -7.48
CA TYR A 313 -8.54 -30.22 -7.69
C TYR A 313 -8.87 -31.62 -8.20
N ALA A 314 -9.82 -32.32 -7.54
CA ALA A 314 -10.26 -33.65 -7.94
C ALA A 314 -10.76 -33.66 -9.40
N GLN A 315 -11.60 -32.69 -9.79
CA GLN A 315 -12.09 -32.54 -11.15
C GLN A 315 -10.97 -32.33 -12.19
N LEU A 316 -9.94 -31.55 -11.85
CA LEU A 316 -8.81 -31.32 -12.75
C LEU A 316 -7.96 -32.59 -12.89
N VAL A 317 -7.77 -33.36 -11.82
CA VAL A 317 -7.03 -34.62 -11.86
C VAL A 317 -7.76 -35.67 -12.70
N GLU A 318 -9.09 -35.74 -12.62
CA GLU A 318 -9.90 -36.68 -13.42
C GLU A 318 -10.04 -36.28 -14.88
N SER A 319 -9.61 -35.07 -15.26
CA SER A 319 -9.76 -34.58 -16.63
C SER A 319 -8.91 -35.36 -17.63
N SER A 320 -9.46 -35.62 -18.82
CA SER A 320 -8.77 -36.39 -19.88
C SER A 320 -7.42 -35.78 -20.26
N TRP A 321 -7.36 -34.45 -20.41
CA TRP A 321 -6.13 -33.75 -20.78
C TRP A 321 -5.01 -33.93 -19.75
N PHE A 322 -5.34 -34.08 -18.46
CA PHE A 322 -4.36 -34.32 -17.43
C PHE A 322 -3.92 -35.79 -17.39
N GLN A 323 -4.87 -36.72 -17.48
CA GLN A 323 -4.57 -38.16 -17.48
C GLN A 323 -3.59 -38.54 -18.60
N GLU A 324 -3.76 -37.97 -19.79
CA GLU A 324 -2.83 -38.15 -20.93
C GLU A 324 -1.40 -37.65 -20.66
N ARG A 325 -1.22 -36.73 -19.71
CA ARG A 325 0.05 -36.01 -19.46
C ARG A 325 0.61 -36.25 -18.07
N ALA A 326 -0.08 -37.03 -17.24
CA ALA A 326 0.20 -37.15 -15.81
C ALA A 326 1.62 -37.69 -15.53
N GLU A 327 2.15 -38.51 -16.43
CA GLU A 327 3.46 -39.17 -16.31
C GLU A 327 4.55 -38.55 -17.19
N HIS A 328 4.24 -37.50 -17.96
CA HIS A 328 5.22 -36.83 -18.80
C HIS A 328 6.26 -36.09 -17.94
N SER A 329 7.54 -36.37 -18.18
CA SER A 329 8.67 -35.70 -17.50
C SER A 329 9.13 -34.42 -18.19
N ASN A 330 8.79 -34.23 -19.47
CA ASN A 330 9.27 -33.12 -20.30
C ASN A 330 8.26 -31.95 -20.38
N LEU A 331 7.51 -31.71 -19.31
CA LEU A 331 6.55 -30.61 -19.28
C LEU A 331 7.22 -29.27 -18.94
N PRO A 332 6.72 -28.13 -19.46
CA PRO A 332 7.27 -26.82 -19.17
C PRO A 332 7.14 -26.47 -17.68
N GLY A 333 8.24 -26.05 -17.04
CA GLY A 333 8.27 -25.82 -15.59
C GLY A 333 7.49 -24.58 -15.13
N GLU A 334 7.62 -23.45 -15.81
CA GLU A 334 6.87 -22.22 -15.52
C GLU A 334 5.98 -21.82 -16.70
N PRO A 335 4.79 -21.22 -16.43
CA PRO A 335 3.94 -20.72 -17.49
C PRO A 335 4.61 -19.64 -18.33
N SER A 336 4.51 -19.74 -19.65
CA SER A 336 4.91 -18.69 -20.59
C SER A 336 4.04 -17.44 -20.41
N LEU A 337 4.68 -16.28 -20.31
CA LEU A 337 4.02 -15.00 -20.06
C LEU A 337 4.05 -14.14 -21.32
N GLN A 338 2.87 -13.66 -21.74
CA GLN A 338 2.74 -12.69 -22.83
C GLN A 338 2.86 -11.24 -22.35
N ILE A 339 2.71 -11.01 -21.04
CA ILE A 339 2.79 -9.69 -20.43
C ILE A 339 3.92 -9.70 -19.41
N ASP A 340 4.85 -8.74 -19.56
CA ASP A 340 5.89 -8.48 -18.57
C ASP A 340 5.23 -8.09 -17.22
N PRO A 341 5.55 -8.77 -16.11
CA PRO A 341 5.08 -8.42 -14.77
C PRO A 341 5.25 -6.94 -14.39
N ASP A 342 6.27 -6.26 -14.91
CA ASP A 342 6.52 -4.84 -14.65
C ASP A 342 5.40 -3.94 -15.20
N VAL A 343 4.67 -4.38 -16.24
CA VAL A 343 3.50 -3.67 -16.76
C VAL A 343 2.46 -3.48 -15.65
N LEU A 344 2.14 -4.53 -14.89
CA LEU A 344 1.17 -4.49 -13.78
C LEU A 344 1.62 -3.56 -12.64
N LEU A 345 2.93 -3.39 -12.45
CA LEU A 345 3.48 -2.48 -11.44
C LEU A 345 3.34 -1.01 -11.86
N SER A 346 3.42 -0.75 -13.17
CA SER A 346 3.41 0.61 -13.73
C SER A 346 2.05 1.11 -14.20
N GLU A 347 1.09 0.23 -14.48
CA GLU A 347 -0.16 0.54 -15.19
C GLU A 347 -0.97 1.70 -14.61
N HIS A 348 -1.00 1.83 -13.28
CA HIS A 348 -1.73 2.88 -12.57
C HIS A 348 -0.81 3.96 -11.98
N LEU A 349 0.38 4.13 -12.54
CA LEU A 349 1.21 5.30 -12.23
C LEU A 349 0.74 6.48 -13.08
N SER A 350 0.80 7.68 -12.50
CA SER A 350 0.59 8.90 -13.26
C SER A 350 1.64 9.00 -14.37
N VAL A 351 1.18 9.46 -15.52
CA VAL A 351 2.08 9.80 -16.61
C VAL A 351 2.85 11.06 -16.22
N GLN A 352 4.17 11.02 -16.39
CA GLN A 352 5.09 12.10 -16.09
C GLN A 352 5.81 12.50 -17.36
N GLU A 353 5.99 13.80 -17.53
CA GLU A 353 6.85 14.35 -18.58
C GLU A 353 8.22 14.69 -17.99
N SER A 354 9.28 14.48 -18.74
CA SER A 354 10.64 14.77 -18.30
C SER A 354 11.54 15.05 -19.48
N LEU A 355 12.48 15.96 -19.27
CA LEU A 355 13.63 16.15 -20.16
C LEU A 355 14.80 15.30 -19.66
N GLY A 356 15.63 14.85 -20.60
CA GLY A 356 16.85 14.12 -20.30
C GLY A 356 17.80 14.12 -21.48
N ILE A 357 18.98 13.51 -21.31
CA ILE A 357 20.00 13.41 -22.35
C ILE A 357 20.34 11.96 -22.65
N VAL A 358 20.62 11.64 -23.91
CA VAL A 358 21.13 10.31 -24.31
C VAL A 358 22.55 10.12 -23.78
N VAL A 359 22.82 9.02 -23.07
CA VAL A 359 24.14 8.81 -22.42
C VAL A 359 24.82 7.51 -22.77
N HIS A 360 24.07 6.51 -23.25
CA HIS A 360 24.66 5.23 -23.67
C HIS A 360 23.70 4.43 -24.55
N HIS A 361 24.23 3.76 -25.56
CA HIS A 361 23.49 2.75 -26.35
C HIS A 361 24.00 1.35 -26.00
N ASP A 362 23.12 0.54 -25.44
CA ASP A 362 23.35 -0.90 -25.20
C ASP A 362 22.71 -1.69 -26.34
N LEU A 363 23.49 -1.85 -27.43
CA LEU A 363 23.07 -2.57 -28.62
C LEU A 363 22.80 -4.06 -28.34
N LYS A 364 23.47 -4.64 -27.32
CA LYS A 364 23.26 -6.06 -26.95
C LYS A 364 21.92 -6.28 -26.28
N ARG A 365 21.45 -5.31 -25.49
CA ARG A 365 20.14 -5.37 -24.83
C ARG A 365 19.04 -4.61 -25.56
N HIS A 366 19.34 -4.09 -26.75
CA HIS A 366 18.44 -3.28 -27.56
C HIS A 366 17.82 -2.09 -26.79
N ARG A 367 18.66 -1.37 -26.01
CA ARG A 367 18.22 -0.26 -25.15
C ARG A 367 19.13 0.95 -25.23
N THR A 368 18.55 2.14 -25.20
CA THR A 368 19.27 3.42 -25.01
C THR A 368 19.01 3.96 -23.62
N PHE A 369 20.06 4.33 -22.90
CA PHE A 369 20.01 4.95 -21.58
C PHE A 369 19.92 6.46 -21.70
N ILE A 370 18.98 7.04 -20.95
CA ILE A 370 18.71 8.48 -20.91
C ILE A 370 18.82 8.96 -19.47
N ARG A 371 19.59 10.03 -19.25
CA ARG A 371 19.80 10.66 -17.93
C ARG A 371 18.75 11.74 -17.71
N LEU A 372 17.94 11.60 -16.66
CA LEU A 372 16.88 12.55 -16.29
C LEU A 372 17.33 13.53 -15.20
N THR A 373 18.12 13.03 -14.25
CA THR A 373 18.78 13.81 -13.21
C THR A 373 20.17 13.23 -12.98
N PRO A 374 21.10 13.91 -12.28
CA PRO A 374 22.43 13.34 -12.02
C PRO A 374 22.43 11.99 -11.28
N THR A 375 21.29 11.60 -10.69
CA THR A 375 21.11 10.34 -9.95
C THR A 375 20.10 9.39 -10.58
N ARG A 376 19.39 9.80 -11.65
CA ARG A 376 18.32 9.00 -12.26
C ARG A 376 18.51 8.84 -13.76
N THR A 377 18.34 7.61 -14.21
CA THR A 377 18.27 7.24 -15.61
C THR A 377 16.97 6.51 -15.92
N CYS A 378 16.55 6.57 -17.18
CA CYS A 378 15.56 5.69 -17.76
C CYS A 378 16.13 5.00 -19.01
N THR A 379 15.42 4.01 -19.52
CA THR A 379 15.81 3.27 -20.73
C THR A 379 14.70 3.30 -21.76
N ALA A 380 15.03 3.65 -23.00
CA ALA A 380 14.15 3.50 -24.15
C ALA A 380 14.49 2.19 -24.90
N SER A 381 13.48 1.42 -25.29
CA SER A 381 13.64 0.21 -26.11
C SER A 381 13.87 0.59 -27.57
N HIS A 382 14.83 -0.06 -28.24
CA HIS A 382 15.06 0.14 -29.68
C HIS A 382 13.91 -0.40 -30.53
N GLU A 383 13.18 -1.40 -30.06
CA GLU A 383 12.00 -1.92 -30.75
C GLU A 383 10.85 -0.90 -30.78
N ALA A 384 10.62 -0.24 -29.64
CA ALA A 384 9.53 0.73 -29.52
C ALA A 384 9.89 2.12 -30.09
N PHE A 385 11.19 2.47 -30.06
CA PHE A 385 11.69 3.74 -30.54
C PHE A 385 12.97 3.54 -31.36
N PRO A 386 12.91 3.00 -32.58
CA PRO A 386 14.10 2.69 -33.39
C PRO A 386 15.04 3.88 -33.59
N GLN A 387 14.48 5.09 -33.71
CA GLN A 387 15.22 6.34 -33.89
C GLN A 387 16.22 6.65 -32.77
N VAL A 388 16.04 6.07 -31.57
CA VAL A 388 16.92 6.35 -30.41
C VAL A 388 18.30 5.70 -30.52
N VAL A 389 18.52 4.83 -31.51
CA VAL A 389 19.82 4.20 -31.78
C VAL A 389 20.75 5.16 -32.51
N GLU A 390 20.20 6.07 -33.30
CA GLU A 390 20.95 6.98 -34.17
C GLU A 390 21.25 8.33 -33.50
N LEU A 391 20.66 8.60 -32.33
CA LEU A 391 20.88 9.84 -31.59
C LEU A 391 22.30 9.90 -31.04
N ALA A 392 22.95 11.05 -31.20
CA ALA A 392 24.25 11.30 -30.60
C ALA A 392 24.19 11.31 -29.06
N LEU A 393 25.28 10.94 -28.41
CA LEU A 393 25.40 11.10 -26.97
C LEU A 393 25.37 12.59 -26.60
N GLY A 394 24.63 12.91 -25.54
CA GLY A 394 24.36 14.28 -25.10
C GLY A 394 23.12 14.91 -25.71
N THR A 395 22.50 14.30 -26.73
CA THR A 395 21.28 14.83 -27.35
C THR A 395 20.14 14.92 -26.32
N PRO A 396 19.55 16.11 -26.12
CA PRO A 396 18.38 16.27 -25.28
C PRO A 396 17.14 15.64 -25.91
N VAL A 397 16.35 14.98 -25.07
CA VAL A 397 15.11 14.32 -25.44
C VAL A 397 14.03 14.63 -24.41
N TRP A 398 12.83 14.89 -24.90
CA TRP A 398 11.63 14.89 -24.09
C TRP A 398 11.04 13.49 -24.03
N LEU A 399 10.50 13.14 -22.86
CA LEU A 399 9.95 11.82 -22.59
C LEU A 399 8.62 11.94 -21.87
N LYS A 400 7.61 11.28 -22.42
CA LYS A 400 6.39 10.92 -21.69
C LYS A 400 6.60 9.55 -21.08
N ARG A 401 6.53 9.43 -19.76
CA ARG A 401 6.85 8.21 -19.02
C ARG A 401 5.73 7.79 -18.08
N GLN A 402 5.60 6.49 -17.88
CA GLN A 402 4.79 5.92 -16.81
C GLN A 402 5.66 5.01 -15.96
N GLY A 403 6.08 5.52 -14.79
CA GLY A 403 7.15 4.89 -14.01
C GLY A 403 8.47 4.83 -14.77
N ARG A 404 8.97 3.62 -15.03
CA ARG A 404 10.21 3.38 -15.80
C ARG A 404 9.97 3.23 -17.30
N ARG A 405 8.72 3.01 -17.72
CA ARG A 405 8.36 2.80 -19.12
C ARG A 405 8.29 4.14 -19.83
N VAL A 406 8.94 4.23 -20.99
CA VAL A 406 8.80 5.35 -21.92
C VAL A 406 7.58 5.08 -22.81
N LEU A 407 6.66 6.03 -22.86
CA LEU A 407 5.43 5.97 -23.66
C LEU A 407 5.55 6.80 -24.95
N ALA A 408 6.27 7.92 -24.89
CA ALA A 408 6.61 8.74 -26.05
C ALA A 408 7.99 9.34 -25.85
N LEU A 409 8.68 9.61 -26.96
CA LEU A 409 10.01 10.19 -27.00
C LEU A 409 10.10 11.13 -28.17
N GLU A 410 10.56 12.36 -27.91
CA GLU A 410 10.80 13.38 -28.92
C GLU A 410 12.21 13.95 -28.75
N VAL A 411 12.90 14.15 -29.87
CA VAL A 411 14.20 14.83 -29.87
C VAL A 411 13.98 16.32 -29.66
N ARG A 412 14.71 16.91 -28.74
CA ARG A 412 14.65 18.35 -28.42
C ARG A 412 16.06 18.94 -28.48
N SER A 413 16.70 18.85 -29.65
CA SER A 413 18.11 19.23 -29.83
C SER A 413 18.44 20.67 -29.43
N GLU A 414 17.45 21.57 -29.45
CA GLU A 414 17.60 22.98 -29.07
C GLU A 414 17.50 23.21 -27.55
N GLU A 415 17.00 22.23 -26.79
CA GLU A 415 16.79 22.36 -25.35
C GLU A 415 18.13 22.33 -24.61
N GLN A 416 18.41 23.35 -23.80
CA GLN A 416 19.63 23.40 -23.01
C GLN A 416 19.43 22.78 -21.63
N LEU A 417 20.21 21.74 -21.33
CA LEU A 417 20.20 21.06 -20.03
C LEU A 417 21.57 21.19 -19.34
N PRO A 418 22.03 22.42 -18.99
CA PRO A 418 23.38 22.66 -18.48
C PRO A 418 23.67 21.95 -17.15
N GLU A 419 22.64 21.56 -16.40
CA GLU A 419 22.77 20.76 -15.17
C GLU A 419 23.07 19.28 -15.44
N LEU A 420 22.86 18.80 -16.67
CA LEU A 420 23.03 17.40 -17.06
C LEU A 420 24.10 17.20 -18.12
N VAL A 421 24.21 18.09 -19.09
CA VAL A 421 25.14 17.99 -20.20
C VAL A 421 25.85 19.32 -20.42
N ARG A 422 27.14 19.25 -20.74
CA ARG A 422 27.88 20.41 -21.23
C ARG A 422 28.98 19.98 -22.19
N SER A 423 29.34 20.88 -23.10
CA SER A 423 30.59 20.77 -23.82
C SER A 423 31.77 21.11 -22.90
N PHE A 424 32.94 20.59 -23.22
CA PHE A 424 34.17 20.92 -22.53
C PHE A 424 35.35 20.96 -23.50
N GLN A 425 36.37 21.72 -23.12
CA GLN A 425 37.70 21.69 -23.72
C GLN A 425 38.75 21.70 -22.61
N GLY A 426 39.88 21.02 -22.83
CA GLY A 426 40.96 21.03 -21.86
C GLY A 426 42.11 20.11 -22.23
N ARG A 427 42.97 19.82 -21.24
CA ARG A 427 44.16 18.98 -21.43
C ARG A 427 43.93 17.57 -20.92
N TYR A 428 44.19 16.59 -21.76
CA TYR A 428 44.10 15.16 -21.46
C TYR A 428 45.18 14.72 -20.46
N GLN A 429 44.79 14.03 -19.40
CA GLN A 429 45.66 13.56 -18.32
C GLN A 429 45.37 12.08 -18.02
N PRO A 430 46.07 11.15 -18.69
CA PRO A 430 45.90 9.72 -18.42
C PRO A 430 46.47 9.36 -17.05
N VAL A 431 45.79 8.47 -16.32
CA VAL A 431 46.28 7.97 -15.03
C VAL A 431 47.00 6.64 -15.25
N LYS A 432 48.33 6.64 -15.09
CA LYS A 432 49.17 5.45 -15.29
C LYS A 432 48.63 4.25 -14.50
N GLY A 433 48.48 3.12 -15.18
CA GLY A 433 48.09 1.83 -14.59
C GLY A 433 46.61 1.70 -14.19
N LYS A 434 45.75 2.71 -14.45
CA LYS A 434 44.35 2.70 -13.96
C LYS A 434 43.29 2.61 -15.06
N GLY A 435 43.69 2.67 -16.33
CA GLY A 435 42.80 2.50 -17.48
C GLY A 435 41.80 3.65 -17.73
N PHE A 436 41.76 4.68 -16.89
CA PHE A 436 40.94 5.88 -17.06
C PHE A 436 41.81 7.14 -17.15
N ALA A 437 41.20 8.26 -17.54
CA ALA A 437 41.88 9.55 -17.65
C ALA A 437 41.02 10.68 -17.07
N PHE A 438 41.60 11.88 -17.00
CA PHE A 438 40.87 13.12 -16.73
C PHE A 438 41.15 14.15 -17.83
N VAL A 439 40.22 15.08 -18.02
CA VAL A 439 40.48 16.35 -18.72
C VAL A 439 40.54 17.45 -17.68
N ARG A 440 41.65 18.19 -17.65
CA ARG A 440 41.77 19.39 -16.81
C ARG A 440 41.36 20.60 -17.66
N MET A 441 40.27 21.25 -17.26
CA MET A 441 39.79 22.48 -17.88
C MET A 441 40.61 23.68 -17.41
N GLU A 442 40.54 24.78 -18.15
CA GLU A 442 41.21 26.05 -17.77
C GLU A 442 40.68 26.61 -16.45
N THR A 443 39.39 26.39 -16.16
CA THR A 443 38.75 26.73 -14.88
C THR A 443 39.28 25.94 -13.69
N GLY A 444 40.14 24.94 -13.91
CA GLY A 444 40.66 24.04 -12.87
C GLY A 444 39.75 22.84 -12.56
N GLU A 445 38.53 22.80 -13.10
CA GLU A 445 37.65 21.64 -12.99
C GLU A 445 38.22 20.42 -13.72
N ARG A 446 37.85 19.23 -13.24
CA ARG A 446 38.25 17.94 -13.82
C ARG A 446 37.04 17.18 -14.33
N ILE A 447 37.14 16.69 -15.56
CA ILE A 447 36.16 15.79 -16.17
C ILE A 447 36.76 14.40 -16.20
N PHE A 448 36.05 13.43 -15.64
CA PHE A 448 36.45 12.03 -15.66
C PHE A 448 36.23 11.43 -17.06
N ILE A 449 37.22 10.70 -17.59
CA ILE A 449 37.07 9.92 -18.82
C ILE A 449 36.99 8.43 -18.43
N PRO A 450 35.83 7.78 -18.62
CA PRO A 450 35.66 6.35 -18.36
C PRO A 450 36.66 5.47 -19.13
N PRO A 451 37.02 4.28 -18.60
CA PRO A 451 37.99 3.39 -19.26
C PRO A 451 37.65 3.00 -20.69
N ALA A 452 36.36 2.80 -21.00
CA ALA A 452 35.90 2.45 -22.33
C ALA A 452 36.27 3.51 -23.38
N ILE A 453 36.25 4.79 -22.98
CA ILE A 453 36.61 5.91 -23.84
C ILE A 453 38.13 6.11 -23.80
N ALA A 454 38.73 6.15 -22.60
CA ALA A 454 40.17 6.39 -22.44
C ALA A 454 41.04 5.34 -23.16
N GLY A 455 40.61 4.07 -23.18
CA GLY A 455 41.32 3.00 -23.89
C GLY A 455 41.32 3.14 -25.41
N GLN A 456 40.36 3.87 -25.98
CA GLN A 456 40.29 4.16 -27.42
C GLN A 456 41.12 5.38 -27.79
N LEU A 457 41.29 6.32 -26.85
CA LEU A 457 42.08 7.53 -27.02
C LEU A 457 43.58 7.23 -26.91
N LYS A 458 44.25 6.99 -28.04
CA LYS A 458 45.71 6.85 -28.12
C LYS A 458 46.44 8.20 -28.03
N LEU A 459 46.11 9.00 -27.01
CA LEU A 459 46.60 10.37 -26.84
C LEU A 459 47.73 10.47 -25.82
N ARG A 460 48.65 11.41 -26.06
CA ARG A 460 49.72 11.76 -25.11
C ARG A 460 49.18 12.64 -23.98
N SER A 461 49.77 12.53 -22.80
CA SER A 461 49.47 13.44 -21.69
C SER A 461 49.72 14.90 -22.12
N GLY A 462 48.77 15.78 -21.83
CA GLY A 462 48.80 17.19 -22.20
C GLY A 462 48.14 17.53 -23.53
N ALA A 463 47.75 16.54 -24.35
CA ALA A 463 47.03 16.78 -25.59
C ALA A 463 45.74 17.59 -25.35
N ARG A 464 45.43 18.56 -26.22
CA ARG A 464 44.16 19.28 -26.17
C ARG A 464 43.05 18.38 -26.70
N VAL A 465 41.94 18.38 -26.00
CA VAL A 465 40.76 17.59 -26.34
C VAL A 465 39.51 18.42 -26.13
N GLN A 466 38.45 18.08 -26.86
CA GLN A 466 37.10 18.56 -26.62
C GLN A 466 36.12 17.40 -26.54
N GLY A 467 34.90 17.69 -26.10
CA GLY A 467 33.83 16.70 -26.10
C GLY A 467 32.63 17.13 -25.29
N ILE A 468 31.77 16.16 -25.00
CA ILE A 468 30.54 16.32 -24.23
C ILE A 468 30.66 15.53 -22.94
N ALA A 469 30.27 16.12 -21.82
CA ALA A 469 30.23 15.47 -20.51
C ALA A 469 28.81 15.43 -19.94
N GLU A 470 28.47 14.32 -19.28
CA GLU A 470 27.30 14.21 -18.43
C GLU A 470 27.61 14.53 -16.96
N ARG A 471 26.63 15.06 -16.24
CA ARG A 471 26.66 15.20 -14.79
C ARG A 471 26.08 13.95 -14.14
N THR A 472 26.87 13.30 -13.30
CA THR A 472 26.50 12.01 -12.69
C THR A 472 27.05 11.88 -11.28
N MET A 473 26.48 10.99 -10.48
CA MET A 473 26.93 10.70 -9.12
C MET A 473 28.14 9.75 -9.14
N ASP A 474 29.29 10.21 -8.64
CA ASP A 474 30.41 9.31 -8.31
C ASP A 474 30.02 8.48 -7.08
N LEU A 475 29.69 7.21 -7.29
CA LEU A 475 29.26 6.31 -6.22
C LEU A 475 30.33 6.07 -5.16
N LYS A 476 31.62 6.17 -5.51
CA LYS A 476 32.73 5.97 -4.56
C LYS A 476 32.89 7.18 -3.66
N LYS A 477 32.77 8.38 -4.22
CA LYS A 477 32.94 9.65 -3.49
C LYS A 477 31.63 10.21 -2.93
N ARG A 478 30.48 9.67 -3.33
CA ARG A 478 29.12 10.17 -3.03
C ARG A 478 28.96 11.66 -3.32
N ARG A 479 29.53 12.12 -4.44
CA ARG A 479 29.49 13.52 -4.88
C ARG A 479 29.17 13.58 -6.37
N LEU A 480 28.54 14.67 -6.78
CA LEU A 480 28.32 14.95 -8.20
C LEU A 480 29.66 15.24 -8.88
N SER A 481 29.83 14.69 -10.08
CA SER A 481 31.01 14.87 -10.92
C SER A 481 30.64 14.87 -12.38
N TRP A 482 31.50 15.43 -13.22
CA TRP A 482 31.38 15.40 -14.67
C TRP A 482 32.12 14.19 -15.24
N SER A 483 31.44 13.42 -16.10
CA SER A 483 31.98 12.27 -16.80
C SER A 483 31.82 12.46 -18.30
N ALA A 484 32.89 12.25 -19.07
CA ALA A 484 32.86 12.37 -20.51
C ALA A 484 31.94 11.30 -21.14
N LEU A 485 31.09 11.74 -22.06
CA LEU A 485 30.31 10.90 -22.98
C LEU A 485 31.08 10.71 -24.29
N THR A 486 31.68 11.80 -24.78
CA THR A 486 32.52 11.83 -25.99
C THR A 486 33.80 12.60 -25.68
N VAL A 487 34.88 12.23 -26.36
CA VAL A 487 36.16 12.93 -26.31
C VAL A 487 36.81 12.81 -27.67
N GLU A 488 37.27 13.92 -28.22
CA GLU A 488 38.01 13.97 -29.47
C GLU A 488 39.22 14.91 -29.35
N PRO A 489 40.28 14.68 -30.13
CA PRO A 489 41.43 15.59 -30.18
C PRO A 489 41.00 16.95 -30.69
N LEU A 490 41.52 18.02 -30.07
CA LEU A 490 41.41 19.36 -30.63
C LEU A 490 42.56 19.53 -31.63
N SER A 491 42.21 19.66 -32.92
CA SER A 491 43.16 19.90 -34.01
C SER A 491 44.00 21.16 -33.82
#